data_AF-A8Q6H0-F1
#
_entry.id   AF-A8Q6H0-F1
#
_cell.length_a   1.000
_cell.length_b   1.000
_cell.length_c   1.000
_cell.angle_alpha   90.00
_cell.angle_beta   90.00
_cell.angle_gamma   90.00
#
_symmetry.space_group_name_H-M   'P 1'
#
loop_
_entity.id
_entity.type
_entity.pdbx_description
1 polymer ?
#
loop_
_entity_poly.entity_id
_entity_poly.type
_entity_poly.pdbx_seq_one_letter_code
_entity_poly.pdbx_strand_id
1 'polypeptide(L)'
;MLIFATIGISAFGFWRLGLGNAERRELARERAWSRIYLAPLLLAEADRDAFRRDRAALLREKLLMKDVPDWEAGKSVYNTKRYTPNNFVVM
;
A
#
# COMPACT_ATOMS: atom_id res chain seq x y z
N MET A 1 -15.17 -49.73 -18.62
CA MET A 1 -13.89 -49.86 -17.89
C MET A 1 -13.13 -48.52 -17.80
N LEU A 2 -12.78 -47.88 -18.91
CA LEU A 2 -11.99 -46.62 -18.88
C LEU A 2 -12.67 -45.43 -18.17
N ILE A 3 -13.99 -45.28 -18.30
CA ILE A 3 -14.74 -44.16 -17.68
C ILE A 3 -14.64 -44.21 -16.14
N PHE A 4 -14.71 -45.40 -15.53
CA PHE A 4 -14.59 -45.55 -14.08
C PHE A 4 -13.18 -45.21 -13.58
N ALA A 5 -12.14 -45.53 -14.35
CA ALA A 5 -10.77 -45.15 -14.02
C ALA A 5 -10.58 -43.62 -14.07
N THR A 6 -11.10 -42.96 -15.09
CA THR A 6 -11.05 -41.49 -15.21
C THR A 6 -11.78 -40.81 -14.06
N ILE A 7 -12.96 -41.32 -13.67
CA ILE A 7 -13.73 -40.80 -12.52
C ILE A 7 -12.94 -40.97 -11.22
N GLY A 8 -12.32 -42.15 -11.00
CA GLY A 8 -11.51 -42.40 -9.80
C GLY A 8 -10.31 -41.46 -9.67
N ILE A 9 -9.57 -41.26 -10.77
CA ILE A 9 -8.42 -40.34 -10.81
C ILE A 9 -8.87 -38.89 -10.58
N SER A 10 -9.98 -38.49 -11.21
CA SER A 10 -10.53 -37.14 -11.08
C SER A 10 -11.01 -36.89 -9.65
N ALA A 11 -11.72 -37.84 -9.05
CA ALA A 11 -12.19 -37.75 -7.67
C ALA A 11 -11.02 -37.63 -6.67
N PHE A 12 -9.96 -38.41 -6.85
CA PHE A 12 -8.74 -38.30 -6.04
C PHE A 12 -8.06 -36.93 -6.23
N GLY A 13 -7.99 -36.43 -7.47
CA GLY A 13 -7.48 -35.10 -7.78
C GLY A 13 -8.25 -34.01 -7.03
N PHE A 14 -9.59 -34.02 -7.09
CA PHE A 14 -10.43 -33.07 -6.38
C PHE A 14 -10.30 -33.17 -4.86
N TRP A 15 -10.17 -34.37 -4.30
CA TRP A 15 -9.94 -34.56 -2.87
C TRP A 15 -8.61 -33.93 -2.43
N ARG A 16 -7.52 -34.18 -3.16
CA ARG A 16 -6.20 -33.60 -2.86
C ARG A 16 -6.20 -32.07 -3.02
N LEU A 17 -6.89 -31.55 -4.04
CA LEU A 17 -7.07 -30.11 -4.24
C LEU A 17 -7.86 -29.47 -3.11
N GLY A 18 -8.92 -30.13 -2.61
CA GLY A 18 -9.71 -29.66 -1.47
C GLY A 18 -8.85 -29.47 -0.21
N LEU A 19 -8.00 -30.45 0.10
CA LEU A 19 -7.05 -30.38 1.20
C LEU A 19 -6.05 -29.23 1.02
N GLY A 20 -5.42 -29.12 -0.16
CA GLY A 20 -4.46 -28.03 -0.44
C GLY A 20 -5.09 -26.64 -0.39
N ASN A 21 -6.35 -26.51 -0.80
CA ASN A 21 -7.08 -25.24 -0.72
C ASN A 21 -7.37 -24.82 0.73
N ALA A 22 -7.65 -25.77 1.62
CA ALA A 22 -7.82 -25.48 3.05
C ALA A 22 -6.52 -24.96 3.67
N GLU A 23 -5.39 -25.63 3.41
CA GLU A 23 -4.07 -25.22 3.88
C GLU A 23 -3.69 -23.82 3.35
N ARG A 24 -3.89 -23.57 2.05
CA ARG A 24 -3.63 -22.25 1.46
C ARG A 24 -4.44 -21.12 2.09
N ARG A 25 -5.67 -21.39 2.52
CA ARG A 25 -6.50 -20.41 3.22
C ARG A 25 -5.94 -20.06 4.59
N GLU A 26 -5.44 -21.05 5.32
CA GLU A 26 -4.80 -20.81 6.62
C GLU A 26 -3.49 -20.02 6.46
N LEU A 27 -2.64 -20.39 5.50
CA LEU A 27 -1.42 -19.62 5.18
C LEU A 27 -1.74 -18.17 4.74
N ALA A 28 -2.79 -17.98 3.96
CA ALA A 28 -3.23 -16.63 3.57
C ALA A 28 -3.74 -15.84 4.77
N ARG A 29 -4.43 -16.50 5.72
CA ARG A 29 -4.88 -15.89 6.98
C ARG A 29 -3.69 -15.48 7.83
N GLU A 30 -2.70 -16.34 8.01
CA GLU A 30 -1.46 -16.03 8.73
C GLU A 30 -0.72 -14.83 8.10
N ARG A 31 -0.60 -14.80 6.77
CA ARG A 31 -0.02 -13.67 6.04
C ARG A 31 -0.82 -12.38 6.20
N ALA A 32 -2.14 -12.46 6.28
CA ALA A 32 -2.99 -11.30 6.51
C ALA A 32 -2.79 -10.76 7.94
N TRP A 33 -2.77 -11.64 8.94
CA TRP A 33 -2.52 -11.26 10.32
C TRP A 33 -1.14 -10.65 10.52
N SER A 34 -0.09 -11.25 9.94
CA SER A 34 1.26 -10.69 10.04
C SER A 34 1.34 -9.28 9.47
N ARG A 35 0.62 -9.00 8.37
CA ARG A 35 0.50 -7.64 7.83
C ARG A 35 -0.27 -6.69 8.73
N ILE A 36 -1.38 -7.12 9.33
CA ILE A 36 -2.16 -6.28 10.25
C ILE A 36 -1.30 -5.83 11.43
N TYR A 37 -0.44 -6.70 11.95
CA TYR A 37 0.46 -6.34 13.05
C TYR A 37 1.61 -5.41 12.64
N LEU A 38 2.13 -5.55 11.42
CA LEU A 38 3.24 -4.73 10.94
C LEU A 38 2.80 -3.40 10.29
N ALA A 39 1.59 -3.35 9.74
CA ALA A 39 1.09 -2.19 9.00
C ALA A 39 1.11 -0.88 9.81
N PRO A 40 0.73 -0.85 11.10
CA PRO A 40 0.78 0.39 11.89
C PRO A 40 2.20 0.96 12.04
N LEU A 41 3.20 0.08 12.21
CA LEU A 41 4.59 0.50 12.32
C LEU A 41 5.07 1.11 10.99
N LEU A 42 4.85 0.40 9.88
CA LEU A 42 5.27 0.85 8.55
C LEU A 42 4.56 2.14 8.13
N LEU A 43 3.28 2.28 8.46
CA LEU A 43 2.51 3.50 8.20
C LEU A 43 3.07 4.68 9.00
N ALA A 44 3.36 4.49 10.29
CA ALA A 44 3.93 5.54 11.12
C ALA A 44 5.33 5.97 10.65
N GLU A 45 6.15 5.03 10.18
CA GLU A 45 7.45 5.34 9.58
C GLU A 45 7.27 6.14 8.28
N ALA A 46 6.39 5.69 7.38
CA ALA A 46 6.12 6.38 6.13
C ALA A 46 5.58 7.80 6.35
N ASP A 47 4.68 8.01 7.31
CA ASP A 47 4.11 9.32 7.63
C ASP A 47 5.19 10.30 8.14
N ARG A 48 6.10 9.85 9.01
CA ARG A 48 7.25 10.67 9.47
C ARG A 48 8.14 11.07 8.31
N ASP A 49 8.36 10.13 7.40
CA ASP A 49 9.20 10.30 6.24
C ASP A 49 8.60 11.27 5.22
N ALA A 50 7.29 11.18 4.99
CA ALA A 50 6.53 12.12 4.17
C ALA A 50 6.61 13.54 4.76
N PHE A 51 6.31 13.68 6.06
CA PHE A 51 6.39 14.99 6.74
C PHE A 51 7.78 15.63 6.62
N ARG A 52 8.85 14.84 6.77
CA ARG A 52 10.23 15.31 6.61
C ARG A 52 10.49 15.86 5.21
N ARG A 53 10.03 15.15 4.17
CA ARG A 53 10.18 15.58 2.77
C ARG A 53 9.37 16.83 2.47
N ASP A 54 8.12 16.87 2.92
CA ASP A 54 7.25 18.03 2.74
C ASP A 54 7.82 19.29 3.40
N ARG A 55 8.39 19.15 4.62
CA ARG A 55 9.02 20.27 5.30
C ARG A 55 10.26 20.76 4.56
N ALA A 56 11.08 19.84 4.03
CA ALA A 56 12.25 20.20 3.23
C ALA A 56 11.84 20.91 1.93
N ALA A 57 10.82 20.41 1.23
CA ALA A 57 10.30 21.01 0.00
C ALA A 57 9.77 22.43 0.25
N LEU A 58 8.97 22.63 1.31
CA LEU A 58 8.45 23.95 1.68
C LEU A 58 9.58 24.94 2.01
N LEU A 59 10.64 24.49 2.68
CA LEU A 59 11.81 25.34 2.94
C LEU A 59 12.55 25.70 1.65
N ARG A 60 12.75 24.76 0.74
CA ARG A 60 13.37 25.03 -0.57
C ARG A 60 12.53 25.99 -1.39
N GLU A 61 11.21 25.79 -1.43
CA GLU A 61 10.28 26.67 -2.13
C GLU A 61 10.37 28.09 -1.60
N LYS A 62 10.39 28.28 -0.27
CA LYS A 62 10.56 29.59 0.36
C LYS A 62 11.86 30.28 -0.03
N LEU A 63 12.96 29.52 -0.13
CA LEU A 63 14.26 30.07 -0.51
C LEU A 63 14.32 30.44 -2.00
N LEU A 64 13.71 29.63 -2.86
CA LEU A 64 13.75 29.82 -4.31
C LEU A 64 12.78 30.90 -4.78
N MET A 65 11.58 30.95 -4.21
CA MET A 65 10.50 31.84 -4.63
C MET A 65 10.44 33.16 -3.86
N LYS A 66 11.49 33.49 -3.10
CA LYS A 66 11.55 34.71 -2.28
C LYS A 66 11.44 36.00 -3.11
N ASP A 67 11.89 35.97 -4.36
CA ASP A 67 12.01 37.15 -5.23
C ASP A 67 10.82 37.28 -6.21
N VAL A 68 9.84 36.36 -6.15
CA VAL A 68 8.69 36.33 -7.06
C VAL A 68 7.52 37.10 -6.42
N PRO A 69 6.98 38.15 -7.07
CA PRO A 69 5.83 38.88 -6.55
C PRO A 69 4.58 37.98 -6.52
N ASP A 70 3.74 38.17 -5.51
CA ASP A 70 2.48 37.43 -5.28
C ASP A 70 2.62 35.91 -5.04
N TRP A 71 3.83 35.40 -4.78
CA TRP A 71 4.04 33.99 -4.43
C TRP A 71 3.90 33.73 -2.93
N GLU A 72 2.94 32.88 -2.55
CA GLU A 72 2.76 32.40 -1.18
C GLU A 72 3.26 30.95 -1.06
N ALA A 73 4.44 30.76 -0.48
CA ALA A 73 5.03 29.43 -0.32
C ALA A 73 4.18 28.53 0.60
N GLY A 74 3.85 27.32 0.12
CA GLY A 74 3.04 26.35 0.84
C GLY A 74 1.52 26.61 0.80
N LYS A 75 1.04 27.52 -0.06
CA LYS A 75 -0.40 27.71 -0.28
C LYS A 75 -1.00 26.48 -0.98
N SER A 76 -2.08 25.94 -0.42
CA SER A 76 -2.83 24.85 -1.05
C SER A 76 -3.50 25.33 -2.33
N VAL A 77 -3.38 24.55 -3.40
CA VAL A 77 -4.12 24.74 -4.67
C VAL A 77 -5.62 24.46 -4.48
N TYR A 78 -5.97 23.64 -3.49
CA TYR A 78 -7.34 23.26 -3.19
C TYR A 78 -7.96 24.19 -2.14
N ASN A 79 -9.24 24.51 -2.34
CA ASN A 79 -10.05 25.32 -1.41
C ASN A 79 -10.43 24.57 -0.11
N THR A 80 -10.08 23.29 0.02
CA THR A 80 -10.37 22.47 1.20
C THR A 80 -9.27 22.63 2.26
N LYS A 81 -9.65 22.52 3.54
CA LYS A 81 -8.71 22.48 4.67
C LYS A 81 -8.20 21.06 4.97
N ARG A 82 -8.64 20.05 4.20
CA ARG A 82 -8.19 18.66 4.38
C ARG A 82 -6.76 18.49 3.87
N TYR A 83 -6.04 17.56 4.48
CA TYR A 83 -4.74 17.12 3.97
C TYR A 83 -4.91 16.49 2.59
N THR A 84 -4.06 16.90 1.65
CA THR A 84 -4.00 16.33 0.31
C THR A 84 -2.59 15.82 0.09
N PRO A 85 -2.40 14.52 -0.26
CA PRO A 85 -1.08 13.98 -0.52
C PRO A 85 -0.46 14.62 -1.77
N ASN A 86 0.86 14.79 -1.76
CA ASN A 86 1.61 15.29 -2.91
C ASN A 86 1.61 14.26 -4.05
N ASN A 87 1.33 14.72 -5.28
CA ASN A 87 1.24 13.85 -6.46
C ASN A 87 2.61 13.51 -7.08
N PHE A 88 3.63 14.32 -6.83
CA PHE A 88 4.99 14.11 -7.31
C PHE A 88 6.00 14.48 -6.24
N VAL A 89 7.10 13.74 -6.16
CA VAL A 89 8.20 14.01 -5.22
C VAL A 89 9.26 14.81 -5.96
N VAL A 90 9.46 16.07 -5.55
CA VAL A 90 10.57 16.89 -6.02
C VAL A 90 11.78 16.58 -5.14
N MET A 91 12.74 15.83 -5.68
CA MET A 91 13.97 15.43 -4.96
C MET A 91 14.79 16.64 -4.52
#